data_AF-A0A2V9LWR3-F1
#
_entry.id   AF-A0A2V9LWR3-F1
#
_cell.length_a   1.000
_cell.length_b   1.000
_cell.length_c   1.000
_cell.angle_alpha   90.00
_cell.angle_beta   90.00
_cell.angle_gamma   90.00
#
_symmetry.space_group_name_H-M   'P 1'
#
loop_
_entity.id
_entity.type
_entity.pdbx_description
1 polymer ?
#
loop_
_entity_poly.entity_id
_entity_poly.type
_entity_poly.pdbx_seq_one_letter_code
_entity_poly.pdbx_strand_id
1 'polypeptide(L)'
;MTGVKLVSIIFWKRVSIVKICAHVFSNPVLDFVERKGLTLKLAGSLPVIPTPFYNGKIDFDSLLKLFEHLFPELDGCTLCGSTGEAVSLSLDERLELMKFAARNTPAGKAIVVGLT
;
A
#
# COMPACT_ATOMS: atom_id res chain seq x y z
N MET A 1 -1.04 55.13 32.80
CA MET A 1 -0.18 53.93 32.96
C MET A 1 -0.77 52.86 32.04
N THR A 2 -0.38 52.87 30.76
CA THR A 2 0.64 51.99 30.14
C THR A 2 0.17 50.52 30.09
N GLY A 3 0.01 49.86 28.94
CA GLY A 3 0.43 50.21 27.60
C GLY A 3 -0.08 49.21 26.55
N VAL A 4 0.19 49.57 25.30
CA VAL A 4 -0.10 48.84 24.07
C VAL A 4 0.86 47.65 23.91
N LYS A 5 0.40 46.52 23.35
CA LYS A 5 1.18 45.73 22.39
C LYS A 5 0.30 44.90 21.47
N LEU A 6 0.83 44.74 20.26
CA LEU A 6 0.20 44.52 18.97
C LEU A 6 0.72 43.17 18.40
N VAL A 7 -0.10 42.50 17.58
CA VAL A 7 0.18 41.51 16.50
C VAL A 7 0.79 40.12 16.81
N SER A 8 0.01 39.08 16.49
CA SER A 8 0.36 38.15 15.40
C SER A 8 -0.94 37.68 14.70
N ILE A 9 -1.10 38.13 13.45
CA ILE A 9 -2.18 37.78 12.52
C ILE A 9 -1.68 36.65 11.64
N ILE A 10 -2.40 35.52 11.58
CA ILE A 10 -2.60 34.70 10.37
C ILE A 10 -4.04 34.20 10.47
N PHE A 11 -5.02 35.01 10.09
CA PHE A 11 -5.70 35.06 8.79
C PHE A 11 -6.46 33.79 8.39
N TRP A 12 -7.67 34.02 7.89
CA TRP A 12 -8.89 33.24 8.03
C TRP A 12 -9.25 32.50 6.74
N LYS A 13 -10.05 31.42 6.87
CA LYS A 13 -11.03 30.87 5.90
C LYS A 13 -10.58 30.29 4.55
N ARG A 14 -10.96 29.03 4.33
CA ARG A 14 -11.73 28.44 3.19
C ARG A 14 -11.37 26.93 3.14
N VAL A 15 -12.23 25.94 2.94
CA VAL A 15 -13.64 25.82 2.55
C VAL A 15 -14.06 24.40 2.92
N SER A 16 -15.28 24.27 3.43
CA SER A 16 -16.01 23.01 3.50
C SER A 16 -16.21 22.43 2.10
N ILE A 17 -15.53 21.32 1.78
CA ILE A 17 -15.98 20.35 0.76
C ILE A 17 -16.12 19.01 1.49
N VAL A 18 -17.15 18.95 2.33
CA VAL A 18 -17.79 17.73 2.78
C VAL A 18 -19.26 17.96 2.48
N LYS A 19 -19.86 17.10 1.66
CA LYS A 19 -21.20 17.17 1.04
C LYS A 19 -21.26 17.84 -0.33
N ILE A 20 -20.91 17.08 -1.36
CA ILE A 20 -21.73 16.84 -2.56
C ILE A 20 -21.18 15.55 -3.18
N CYS A 21 -22.07 14.66 -3.64
CA CYS A 21 -21.85 13.27 -4.08
C CYS A 21 -21.73 12.20 -2.98
N ALA A 22 -22.74 12.11 -2.10
CA ALA A 22 -23.08 10.89 -1.35
C ALA A 22 -24.40 10.24 -1.86
N HIS A 23 -24.78 10.55 -3.10
CA HIS A 23 -25.91 9.94 -3.77
C HIS A 23 -25.45 9.61 -5.18
N VAL A 24 -25.57 8.34 -5.57
CA VAL A 24 -25.02 7.69 -6.77
C VAL A 24 -23.59 7.16 -6.55
N PHE A 25 -23.46 5.84 -6.72
CA PHE A 25 -22.26 4.97 -6.58
C PHE A 25 -22.03 4.32 -5.20
N SER A 26 -22.73 3.22 -4.97
CA SER A 26 -22.26 2.10 -4.14
C SER A 26 -20.99 1.50 -4.77
N ASN A 27 -19.84 2.11 -4.46
CA ASN A 27 -18.53 1.67 -4.95
C ASN A 27 -17.77 0.98 -3.79
N PRO A 28 -17.52 -0.34 -3.86
CA PRO A 28 -16.82 -1.08 -2.80
C PRO A 28 -15.36 -0.65 -2.60
N VAL A 29 -14.83 0.21 -3.49
CA VAL A 29 -13.47 0.77 -3.41
C VAL A 29 -13.36 1.87 -2.33
N LEU A 30 -14.45 2.60 -2.05
CA LEU A 30 -14.45 3.70 -1.09
C LEU A 30 -14.47 3.21 0.37
N ASP A 31 -15.03 2.03 0.64
CA ASP A 31 -14.99 1.40 1.97
C ASP A 31 -13.56 1.11 2.45
N PHE A 32 -12.60 0.97 1.52
CA PHE A 32 -11.21 0.70 1.84
C PHE A 32 -10.47 1.93 2.39
N VAL A 33 -10.93 3.14 2.05
CA VAL A 33 -10.21 4.39 2.30
C VAL A 33 -10.43 4.92 3.72
N GLU A 34 -11.43 4.42 4.46
CA GLU A 34 -11.79 4.96 5.78
C GLU A 34 -11.35 4.10 6.98
N ARG A 35 -10.14 3.50 6.94
CA ARG A 35 -9.49 3.01 8.16
C ARG A 35 -8.76 4.16 8.86
N LYS A 36 -9.49 4.91 9.70
CA LYS A 36 -8.93 5.92 10.60
C LYS A 36 -7.82 5.31 11.48
N GLY A 37 -6.59 5.83 11.35
CA GLY A 37 -5.59 5.85 12.43
C GLY A 37 -4.91 4.54 12.81
N LEU A 38 -4.62 3.64 11.86
CA LEU A 38 -3.69 2.53 12.10
C LEU A 38 -2.25 3.01 11.92
N THR A 39 -1.52 3.21 13.01
CA THR A 39 -0.05 3.27 12.96
C THR A 39 0.46 1.88 12.61
N LEU A 40 0.70 1.63 11.32
CA LEU A 40 1.37 0.42 10.84
C LEU A 40 2.82 0.45 11.36
N LYS A 41 3.12 -0.39 12.34
CA LYS A 41 4.48 -0.59 12.81
C LYS A 41 5.17 -1.58 11.87
N LEU A 42 5.84 -1.07 10.83
CA LEU A 42 6.73 -1.88 10.00
C LEU A 42 7.95 -2.26 10.86
N ALA A 43 8.13 -3.56 11.08
CA ALA A 43 9.23 -4.11 11.87
C ALA A 43 9.55 -5.53 11.37
N GLY A 44 10.74 -6.01 11.72
CA GLY A 44 11.17 -7.35 11.37
C GLY A 44 11.80 -7.48 9.98
N SER A 45 11.80 -8.69 9.44
CA SER A 45 12.42 -9.03 8.16
C SER A 45 11.39 -8.98 7.02
N LEU A 46 11.57 -8.03 6.09
CA LEU A 46 10.67 -7.74 4.97
C LEU A 46 11.43 -7.64 3.62
N PRO A 47 12.18 -8.69 3.21
CA PRO A 47 13.03 -8.62 2.04
C PRO A 47 12.24 -8.33 0.76
N VAL A 48 12.90 -7.68 -0.20
CA VAL A 48 12.38 -7.61 -1.58
C VAL A 48 12.52 -9.01 -2.18
N ILE A 49 11.41 -9.60 -2.59
CA ILE A 49 11.41 -10.92 -3.22
C ILE A 49 11.36 -10.78 -4.74
N PRO A 50 11.94 -11.73 -5.49
CA PRO A 50 11.80 -11.75 -6.94
C PRO A 50 10.36 -12.06 -7.33
N THR A 51 9.96 -11.59 -8.50
CA THR A 51 8.72 -11.95 -9.19
C THR A 51 9.05 -13.08 -10.16
N PRO A 52 8.66 -14.34 -9.90
CA PRO A 52 8.95 -15.44 -10.81
C PRO A 52 8.22 -15.27 -12.15
N PHE A 53 8.90 -15.65 -13.24
CA PHE A 53 8.33 -15.63 -14.59
C PHE A 53 8.47 -17.00 -15.26
N TYR A 54 7.46 -17.34 -16.06
CA TYR A 54 7.48 -18.48 -16.97
C TYR A 54 6.85 -18.07 -18.30
N ASN A 55 7.55 -18.33 -19.41
CA ASN A 55 7.12 -17.95 -20.76
C ASN A 55 6.69 -16.47 -20.89
N GLY A 56 7.44 -15.56 -20.27
CA GLY A 56 7.21 -14.12 -20.35
C GLY A 56 5.98 -13.62 -19.60
N LYS A 57 5.39 -14.44 -18.72
CA LYS A 57 4.29 -14.08 -17.83
C LYS A 57 4.68 -14.37 -16.39
N ILE A 58 4.05 -13.68 -15.44
CA ILE A 58 4.21 -13.98 -14.02
C ILE A 58 3.81 -15.44 -13.77
N ASP A 59 4.69 -16.19 -13.11
CA ASP A 59 4.43 -17.54 -12.64
C ASP A 59 3.91 -17.49 -11.19
N PHE A 60 2.59 -17.44 -11.07
CA PHE A 60 1.90 -17.38 -9.78
C PHE A 60 2.03 -18.67 -8.97
N ASP A 61 2.20 -19.83 -9.61
CA ASP A 61 2.37 -21.10 -8.91
C ASP A 61 3.74 -21.15 -8.22
N SER A 62 4.78 -20.68 -8.91
CA SER A 62 6.11 -20.53 -8.31
C SER A 62 6.13 -19.45 -7.24
N LEU A 63 5.40 -18.34 -7.43
CA LEU A 63 5.27 -17.31 -6.41
C LEU A 63 4.57 -17.82 -5.14
N LEU A 64 3.55 -18.68 -5.27
CA LEU A 64 2.88 -19.30 -4.12
C LEU A 64 3.86 -20.17 -3.32
N LYS A 65 4.62 -21.03 -4.00
CA LYS A 65 5.64 -21.88 -3.37
C LYS A 65 6.71 -21.04 -2.67
N LEU A 66 7.09 -19.91 -3.27
CA LEU A 66 8.01 -18.97 -2.64
C LEU A 66 7.42 -18.38 -1.35
N PHE A 67 6.14 -17.99 -1.35
CA PHE A 67 5.45 -17.51 -0.15
C PHE A 67 5.40 -18.58 0.95
N GLU A 68 5.04 -19.82 0.59
CA GLU A 68 5.00 -20.95 1.51
C GLU A 68 6.35 -21.25 2.14
N HIS A 69 7.45 -21.08 1.38
CA HIS A 69 8.79 -21.28 1.88
C HIS A 69 9.28 -20.14 2.78
N LEU A 70 8.94 -18.89 2.45
CA LEU A 70 9.49 -17.70 3.11
C LEU A 70 8.72 -17.26 4.36
N PHE A 71 7.38 -17.27 4.33
CA PHE A 71 6.58 -16.74 5.44
C PHE A 71 6.71 -17.46 6.79
N PRO A 72 7.12 -18.74 6.89
CA PRO A 72 7.44 -19.34 8.19
C PRO A 72 8.53 -18.57 8.96
N GLU A 73 9.48 -17.94 8.26
CA GLU A 73 10.65 -17.29 8.86
C GLU A 73 10.64 -15.76 8.78
N LEU A 74 9.81 -15.17 7.91
CA LEU A 74 9.78 -13.73 7.67
C LEU A 74 8.54 -13.05 8.27
N ASP A 75 8.66 -11.79 8.66
CA ASP A 75 7.54 -10.96 9.12
C ASP A 75 6.66 -10.47 7.96
N GLY A 76 7.13 -10.65 6.73
CA GLY A 76 6.47 -10.21 5.52
C GLY A 76 7.44 -10.14 4.34
N CYS A 77 7.04 -9.47 3.27
CA CYS A 77 7.91 -9.26 2.12
C CYS A 77 7.60 -7.94 1.39
N THR A 78 8.52 -7.54 0.53
CA THR A 78 8.38 -6.36 -0.34
C THR A 78 8.29 -6.81 -1.80
N LEU A 79 7.27 -6.33 -2.51
CA LEU A 79 7.04 -6.55 -3.94
C LEU A 79 7.44 -5.32 -4.74
N CYS A 80 7.66 -5.49 -6.04
CA CYS A 80 7.95 -4.38 -6.96
C CYS A 80 9.11 -3.48 -6.47
N GLY A 81 10.15 -4.07 -5.88
CA GLY A 81 11.45 -3.41 -5.70
C GLY A 81 12.34 -3.62 -6.93
N SER A 82 13.59 -3.13 -6.90
CA SER A 82 14.55 -3.38 -7.98
C SER A 82 14.76 -4.88 -8.25
N THR A 83 14.96 -5.66 -7.18
CA THR A 83 15.04 -7.12 -7.22
C THR A 83 13.69 -7.80 -7.46
N GLY A 84 12.58 -7.09 -7.27
CA GLY A 84 11.22 -7.57 -7.56
C GLY A 84 10.74 -7.13 -8.94
N GLU A 85 11.66 -6.83 -9.86
CA GLU A 85 11.39 -6.57 -11.27
C GLU A 85 10.46 -5.36 -11.52
N ALA A 86 10.48 -4.36 -10.62
CA ALA A 86 9.58 -3.20 -10.69
C ALA A 86 9.53 -2.56 -12.09
N VAL A 87 10.68 -2.32 -12.70
CA VAL A 87 10.80 -1.65 -14.01
C VAL A 87 10.37 -2.54 -15.19
N SER A 88 10.30 -3.86 -15.00
CA SER A 88 9.94 -4.83 -16.04
C SER A 88 8.45 -5.17 -16.04
N LEU A 89 7.77 -4.95 -14.91
CA LEU A 89 6.34 -5.21 -14.77
C LEU A 89 5.50 -4.04 -15.32
N SER A 90 4.57 -4.37 -16.20
CA SER A 90 3.48 -3.47 -16.61
C SER A 90 2.55 -3.12 -15.44
N LEU A 91 1.73 -2.08 -15.59
CA LEU A 91 0.76 -1.70 -14.56
C LEU A 91 -0.25 -2.82 -14.26
N ASP A 92 -0.70 -3.53 -15.28
CA ASP A 92 -1.65 -4.63 -15.14
C ASP A 92 -1.01 -5.80 -14.38
N GLU A 93 0.23 -6.17 -14.72
CA GLU A 93 0.99 -7.19 -14.02
C GLU A 93 1.24 -6.82 -12.55
N ARG A 94 1.60 -5.56 -12.26
CA ARG A 94 1.73 -5.06 -10.89
C ARG A 94 0.40 -5.19 -10.13
N LEU A 95 -0.72 -4.88 -10.77
CA LEU A 95 -2.05 -4.99 -10.15
C LEU A 95 -2.44 -6.44 -9.89
N GLU A 96 -2.15 -7.35 -10.82
CA GLU A 96 -2.37 -8.79 -10.64
C GLU A 96 -1.49 -9.36 -9.52
N LEU A 97 -0.22 -8.95 -9.48
CA LEU A 97 0.72 -9.31 -8.43
C LEU A 97 0.25 -8.84 -7.04
N MET A 98 -0.20 -7.58 -6.92
CA MET A 98 -0.76 -7.04 -5.67
C MET A 98 -2.02 -7.79 -5.24
N LYS A 99 -2.93 -8.10 -6.18
CA LYS A 99 -4.14 -8.88 -5.89
C LYS A 99 -3.80 -10.31 -5.45
N PHE A 100 -2.83 -10.94 -6.10
CA PHE A 100 -2.35 -12.26 -5.73
C PHE A 100 -1.74 -12.24 -4.34
N ALA A 101 -0.88 -11.27 -4.05
CA ALA A 101 -0.25 -11.16 -2.74
C ALA A 101 -1.28 -10.96 -1.63
N ALA A 102 -2.19 -10.00 -1.79
CA ALA A 102 -3.23 -9.72 -0.81
C ALA A 102 -4.11 -10.96 -0.48
N ARG A 103 -4.30 -11.88 -1.42
CA ARG A 103 -5.06 -13.12 -1.21
C ARG A 103 -4.26 -14.23 -0.53
N ASN A 104 -2.95 -14.31 -0.81
CA ASN A 104 -2.11 -15.44 -0.42
C ASN A 104 -1.16 -15.13 0.74
N THR A 105 -1.07 -13.88 1.18
CA THR A 105 -0.31 -13.51 2.38
C THR A 105 -1.02 -14.00 3.63
N PRO A 106 -0.34 -14.78 4.51
CA PRO A 106 -0.91 -15.21 5.77
C PRO A 106 -1.28 -14.04 6.69
N ALA A 107 -2.30 -14.24 7.51
CA ALA A 107 -2.67 -13.26 8.54
C ALA A 107 -1.48 -12.93 9.45
N GLY A 108 -1.27 -11.64 9.71
CA GLY A 108 -0.17 -11.15 10.55
C GLY A 108 1.15 -10.91 9.82
N LYS A 109 1.26 -11.27 8.53
CA LYS A 109 2.43 -10.91 7.70
C LYS A 109 2.19 -9.60 6.94
N ALA A 110 3.22 -8.80 6.77
CA ALA A 110 3.14 -7.52 6.05
C ALA A 110 3.50 -7.68 4.56
N ILE A 111 2.80 -6.94 3.69
CA ILE A 111 3.20 -6.73 2.29
C ILE A 111 3.48 -5.26 2.09
N VAL A 112 4.68 -4.95 1.61
CA VAL A 112 5.07 -3.62 1.13
C VAL A 112 5.17 -3.68 -0.39
N VAL A 113 4.73 -2.64 -1.08
CA VAL A 113 4.78 -2.59 -2.56
C VAL A 113 5.51 -1.32 -2.99
N GLY A 114 6.53 -1.47 -3.82
CA GLY A 114 7.17 -0.35 -4.51
C GLY A 114 6.24 0.25 -5.56
N LEU A 115 6.05 1.57 -5.53
CA LEU A 115 5.21 2.31 -6.47
C LEU A 115 6.00 3.07 -7.54
N THR A 116 7.33 2.87 -7.54
CA THR A 116 8.30 3.52 -8.44
C THR A 116 8.14 3.18 -9.91
#